data_AF-A0A848D030-F1
#
_entry.id   AF-A0A848D030-F1
#
_cell.length_a   1.000
_cell.length_b   1.000
_cell.length_c   1.000
_cell.angle_alpha   90.00
_cell.angle_beta   90.00
_cell.angle_gamma   90.00
#
_symmetry.space_group_name_H-M   'P 1'
#
loop_
_entity.id
_entity.type
_entity.pdbx_description
1 polymer ?
#
loop_
_entity_poly.entity_id
_entity_poly.type
_entity_poly.pdbx_seq_one_letter_code
_entity_poly.pdbx_strand_id
1 'polypeptide(L)'
;MNTLKFLGVGVVVFFLTCIVVRDYALISTYSSYIGGGFMVLGGIITATVSDSGDRTRAAFSDNEDWRRRSKWAWNAFLIGVPNLIASFAVWYFFLKSPGA
;
A
#
# COMPACT_ATOMS: atom_id res chain seq x y z
N MET A 1 17.36 -0.23 -5.60
CA MET A 1 15.96 0.00 -5.18
C MET A 1 15.78 -0.76 -3.88
N ASN A 2 15.38 -0.09 -2.79
CA ASN A 2 15.42 -0.68 -1.45
C ASN A 2 14.10 -1.39 -1.09
N THR A 3 13.69 -2.34 -1.94
CA THR A 3 12.41 -3.07 -1.83
C THR A 3 12.16 -3.61 -0.42
N LEU A 4 13.19 -4.22 0.18
CA LEU A 4 13.12 -4.80 1.52
C LEU A 4 12.81 -3.76 2.61
N LYS A 5 13.29 -2.51 2.46
CA LYS A 5 13.06 -1.45 3.44
C LYS A 5 11.59 -1.03 3.46
N PHE A 6 10.99 -0.82 2.30
CA PHE A 6 9.58 -0.37 2.22
C PHE A 6 8.59 -1.48 2.60
N LEU A 7 8.91 -2.72 2.26
CA LEU A 7 8.16 -3.88 2.74
C LEU A 7 8.26 -4.01 4.27
N GLY A 8 9.48 -3.82 4.82
CA GLY A 8 9.70 -3.76 6.27
C GLY A 8 8.92 -2.62 6.95
N VAL A 9 8.85 -1.44 6.34
CA VAL A 9 8.02 -0.32 6.84
C VAL A 9 6.54 -0.74 6.90
N GLY A 10 6.01 -1.37 5.86
CA GLY A 10 4.64 -1.87 5.86
C GLY A 10 4.36 -2.84 7.01
N VAL A 11 5.30 -3.76 7.29
CA VAL A 11 5.22 -4.70 8.42
C VAL A 11 5.29 -3.98 9.77
N VAL A 12 6.20 -3.01 9.93
CA VAL A 12 6.33 -2.22 11.17
C VAL A 12 5.04 -1.44 11.45
N VAL A 13 4.45 -0.80 10.43
CA VAL A 13 3.18 -0.06 10.56
C VAL A 13 2.05 -0.97 11.02
N PHE A 14 1.98 -2.20 10.50
CA PHE A 14 1.01 -3.19 10.97
C PHE A 14 1.22 -3.54 12.45
N PHE A 15 2.45 -3.85 12.87
CA PHE A 15 2.74 -4.16 14.27
C PHE A 15 2.42 -3.00 15.23
N LEU A 16 2.70 -1.76 14.84
CA LEU A 16 2.32 -0.58 15.61
C LEU A 16 0.80 -0.49 15.76
N THR A 17 0.06 -0.78 14.69
CA THR A 17 -1.42 -0.83 14.72
C THR A 17 -1.90 -1.87 15.72
N CYS A 18 -1.31 -3.08 15.73
CA CYS A 18 -1.64 -4.12 16.69
C CYS A 18 -1.37 -3.72 18.16
N ILE A 19 -0.23 -3.06 18.43
CA ILE A 19 0.17 -2.64 19.78
C ILE A 19 -0.80 -1.60 20.35
N VAL A 20 -1.22 -0.64 19.51
CA VAL A 20 -2.06 0.50 19.93
C VAL A 20 -3.53 0.11 20.06
N VAL A 21 -4.06 -0.61 19.06
CA VAL A 21 -5.51 -0.78 18.91
C VAL A 21 -6.05 -1.94 19.75
N ARG A 22 -5.27 -3.03 19.90
CA ARG A 22 -5.57 -4.23 20.72
C ARG A 22 -6.91 -4.94 20.49
N ASP A 23 -7.76 -4.44 19.60
CA ASP A 23 -9.03 -5.02 19.18
C ASP A 23 -8.93 -5.52 17.73
N TYR A 24 -9.29 -6.79 17.49
CA TYR A 24 -9.11 -7.41 16.18
C TYR A 24 -9.96 -6.77 15.08
N ALA A 25 -11.17 -6.29 15.39
CA ALA A 25 -12.07 -5.66 14.42
C ALA A 25 -11.51 -4.31 13.98
N LEU A 26 -11.04 -3.52 14.95
CA LEU A 26 -10.39 -2.25 14.67
C LEU A 26 -9.03 -2.44 13.97
N ILE A 27 -8.24 -3.46 14.35
CA ILE A 27 -6.97 -3.79 13.68
C ILE A 27 -7.22 -4.12 12.21
N SER A 28 -8.21 -4.97 11.90
CA SER A 28 -8.58 -5.27 10.50
C SER A 28 -9.01 -4.01 9.76
N THR A 29 -9.80 -3.15 10.40
CA THR A 29 -10.33 -1.93 9.77
C THR A 29 -9.20 -0.94 9.46
N TYR A 30 -8.35 -0.63 10.43
CA TYR A 30 -7.24 0.31 10.24
C TYR A 30 -6.18 -0.24 9.28
N SER A 31 -5.85 -1.53 9.35
CA SER A 31 -4.92 -2.16 8.41
C SER A 31 -5.47 -2.13 6.98
N SER A 32 -6.80 -2.25 6.81
CA SER A 32 -7.46 -2.08 5.51
C SER A 32 -7.35 -0.65 5.00
N TYR A 33 -7.56 0.36 5.85
CA TYR A 33 -7.46 1.77 5.45
C TYR A 33 -6.03 2.18 5.13
N ILE A 34 -5.05 1.74 5.92
CA ILE A 34 -3.63 1.98 5.64
C ILE A 34 -3.25 1.29 4.34
N GLY A 35 -3.53 0.00 4.23
CA GLY A 35 -3.19 -0.80 3.06
C GLY A 35 -3.85 -0.30 1.78
N GLY A 36 -5.16 -0.08 1.83
CA GLY A 36 -5.95 0.47 0.72
C GLY A 36 -5.57 1.89 0.36
N GLY A 37 -5.30 2.75 1.35
CA GLY A 37 -4.85 4.12 1.12
C GLY A 37 -3.53 4.18 0.35
N PHE A 38 -2.55 3.36 0.74
CA PHE A 38 -1.28 3.28 0.00
C PHE A 38 -1.44 2.68 -1.41
N MET A 39 -2.35 1.72 -1.60
CA MET A 39 -2.67 1.20 -2.94
C MET A 39 -3.31 2.26 -3.83
N VAL A 40 -4.29 3.02 -3.30
CA VAL A 40 -4.95 4.11 -4.04
C VAL A 40 -3.94 5.19 -4.40
N LEU A 41 -3.06 5.59 -3.47
CA LEU A 41 -1.99 6.55 -3.75
C LEU A 41 -1.05 6.05 -4.85
N GLY A 42 -0.63 4.78 -4.81
CA GLY A 42 0.18 4.18 -5.87
C GLY A 42 -0.55 4.16 -7.23
N GLY A 43 -1.85 3.88 -7.21
CA GLY A 43 -2.72 3.94 -8.38
C GLY A 43 -2.83 5.34 -8.98
N ILE A 44 -3.05 6.37 -8.16
CA ILE A 44 -3.11 7.77 -8.61
C ILE A 44 -1.77 8.22 -9.20
N ILE A 45 -0.65 7.89 -8.54
CA ILE A 45 0.70 8.21 -9.04
C ILE A 45 0.95 7.55 -10.39
N THR A 46 0.42 6.34 -10.60
CA THR A 46 0.53 5.63 -11.89
C THR A 46 -0.44 6.19 -12.93
N ALA A 47 -1.68 6.51 -12.54
CA ALA A 47 -2.71 7.03 -13.45
C ALA A 47 -2.37 8.44 -13.98
N THR A 48 -1.78 9.29 -13.14
CA THR A 48 -1.28 10.61 -13.56
C THR A 48 -0.13 10.54 -14.57
N VAL A 49 0.45 9.36 -14.81
CA VAL A 49 1.45 9.11 -15.87
C VAL A 49 0.78 8.67 -17.18
N SER A 50 -0.41 8.09 -17.12
CA SER A 50 -1.10 7.50 -18.28
C SER A 50 -1.97 8.49 -19.06
N ASP A 51 -2.40 9.61 -18.46
CA ASP A 51 -3.51 10.43 -18.98
C ASP A 51 -3.10 11.74 -19.71
N SER A 52 -2.05 11.70 -20.55
CA SER A 52 -1.70 12.90 -21.32
C SER A 52 -1.03 12.62 -22.67
N GLY A 53 -1.79 12.21 -23.69
CA GLY A 53 -1.24 11.91 -25.03
C GLY A 53 -0.22 12.92 -25.61
N ASP A 54 -0.29 14.20 -25.24
CA ASP A 54 0.71 15.24 -25.59
C ASP A 54 1.84 15.41 -24.58
N ARG A 55 1.57 15.38 -23.26
CA ARG A 55 2.63 15.50 -22.25
C ARG A 55 3.40 14.20 -22.05
N THR A 56 2.85 13.05 -22.42
CA THR A 56 3.56 11.77 -22.32
C THR A 56 4.65 11.69 -23.40
N ARG A 57 4.47 12.28 -24.59
CA ARG A 57 5.58 12.41 -25.58
C ARG A 57 6.69 13.35 -25.10
N ALA A 58 6.35 14.40 -24.34
CA ALA A 58 7.33 15.28 -23.69
C ALA A 58 7.93 14.68 -22.40
N ALA A 59 7.20 13.86 -21.65
CA ALA A 59 7.65 13.18 -20.44
C ALA A 59 8.45 11.89 -20.76
N PHE A 60 8.22 11.26 -21.91
CA PHE A 60 9.12 10.23 -22.46
C PHE A 60 10.46 10.81 -22.92
N SER A 61 10.56 12.13 -23.09
CA SER A 61 11.87 12.80 -23.22
C SER A 61 12.65 12.83 -21.90
N ASP A 62 11.98 12.63 -20.76
CA ASP A 62 12.59 12.69 -19.43
C ASP A 62 12.37 11.38 -18.66
N ASN A 63 13.08 10.35 -19.10
CA ASN A 63 13.08 8.99 -18.52
C ASN A 63 13.30 8.98 -16.98
N GLU A 64 13.93 10.02 -16.44
CA GLU A 64 14.18 10.16 -15.01
C GLU A 64 12.89 10.41 -14.22
N ASP A 65 11.98 11.23 -14.76
CA ASP A 65 10.73 11.61 -14.12
C ASP A 65 9.75 10.43 -14.05
N TRP A 66 9.65 9.66 -15.14
CA TRP A 66 8.92 8.40 -15.18
C TRP A 66 9.49 7.40 -14.16
N ARG A 67 10.81 7.20 -14.17
CA ARG A 67 11.49 6.27 -13.26
C ARG A 67 11.31 6.68 -11.81
N ARG A 68 11.27 7.99 -11.50
CA ARG A 68 10.99 8.50 -10.16
C ARG A 68 9.56 8.17 -9.75
N ARG A 69 8.54 8.53 -10.55
CA ARG A 69 7.13 8.29 -10.21
C ARG A 69 6.80 6.80 -10.07
N SER A 70 7.31 5.96 -10.97
CA SER A 70 7.18 4.50 -10.88
C SER A 70 7.81 3.95 -9.60
N LYS A 71 8.95 4.51 -9.13
CA LYS A 71 9.52 4.14 -7.82
C LYS A 71 8.60 4.54 -6.65
N TRP A 72 7.98 5.72 -6.70
CA TRP A 72 7.03 6.15 -5.65
C TRP A 72 5.80 5.25 -5.60
N ALA A 73 5.21 4.94 -6.76
CA ALA A 73 4.08 4.01 -6.85
C ALA A 73 4.46 2.61 -6.33
N TRP A 74 5.64 2.11 -6.72
CA TRP A 74 6.15 0.83 -6.24
C TRP A 74 6.39 0.81 -4.73
N ASN A 75 6.95 1.88 -4.16
CA ASN A 75 7.15 1.97 -2.72
C ASN A 75 5.81 2.01 -1.96
N ALA A 76 4.82 2.74 -2.47
CA ALA A 76 3.47 2.76 -1.89
C ALA A 76 2.84 1.37 -1.92
N PHE A 77 2.96 0.64 -3.04
CA PHE A 77 2.51 -0.74 -3.15
C PHE A 77 3.18 -1.66 -2.10
N LEU A 78 4.50 -1.57 -1.93
CA LEU A 78 5.25 -2.38 -0.96
C LEU A 78 4.85 -2.12 0.50
N ILE A 79 4.38 -0.92 0.84
CA ILE A 79 3.84 -0.61 2.17
C ILE A 79 2.40 -1.12 2.29
N GLY A 80 1.60 -0.96 1.23
CA GLY A 80 0.18 -1.30 1.23
C GLY A 80 -0.11 -2.79 1.27
N VAL A 81 0.62 -3.59 0.48
CA VAL A 81 0.46 -5.06 0.39
C VAL A 81 0.47 -5.76 1.75
N PRO A 82 1.52 -5.63 2.59
CA PRO A 82 1.56 -6.35 3.86
C PRO A 82 0.41 -5.94 4.79
N ASN A 83 -0.04 -4.68 4.77
CA ASN A 83 -1.17 -4.23 5.57
C ASN A 83 -2.51 -4.83 5.09
N LEU A 84 -2.71 -4.94 3.77
CA LEU A 84 -3.90 -5.61 3.22
C LEU A 84 -3.90 -7.11 3.50
N ILE A 85 -2.76 -7.79 3.32
CA ILE A 85 -2.61 -9.22 3.64
C ILE A 85 -2.90 -9.45 5.13
N ALA A 86 -2.30 -8.63 6.00
CA ALA A 86 -2.49 -8.75 7.43
C ALA A 86 -3.93 -8.45 7.86
N SER A 87 -4.56 -7.43 7.27
CA SER A 87 -5.99 -7.17 7.48
C SER A 87 -6.86 -8.38 7.13
N PHE A 88 -6.65 -8.94 5.94
CA PHE A 88 -7.39 -10.12 5.48
C PHE A 88 -7.14 -11.32 6.39
N ALA A 89 -5.90 -11.55 6.82
CA ALA A 89 -5.55 -12.61 7.76
C ALA A 89 -6.24 -12.41 9.12
N VAL A 90 -6.22 -11.19 9.68
CA VAL A 90 -6.90 -10.89 10.96
C VAL A 90 -8.40 -11.13 10.82
N TRP A 91 -9.01 -10.66 9.74
CA TRP A 91 -10.42 -10.91 9.48
C TRP A 91 -10.71 -12.41 9.36
N TYR A 92 -9.94 -13.14 8.56
CA TYR A 92 -10.19 -14.56 8.30
C TYR A 92 -9.99 -15.45 9.54
N PHE A 93 -8.94 -15.24 10.32
CA PHE A 93 -8.60 -16.11 11.44
C PHE A 93 -9.27 -15.72 12.76
N PHE A 94 -9.57 -14.42 12.98
CA PHE A 94 -10.05 -13.93 14.28
C PHE A 94 -11.47 -13.38 14.27
N LEU A 95 -11.95 -12.85 13.13
CA LEU A 95 -13.27 -12.21 13.06
C LEU A 95 -14.32 -13.04 12.31
N LYS A 96 -13.90 -13.79 11.30
CA LYS A 96 -14.81 -14.56 10.44
C LYS A 96 -15.44 -15.73 11.19
N SER A 97 -14.84 -16.22 12.29
CA SER A 97 -15.32 -17.43 12.98
C SER A 97 -16.78 -17.30 13.40
N PRO A 98 -17.70 -18.05 12.76
CA PRO A 98 -19.05 -18.23 13.22
C PRO A 98 -19.11 -19.59 13.93
N GLY A 99 -18.80 -19.63 15.23
CA GLY A 99 -18.98 -20.83 16.05
C GLY A 99 -17.79 -21.19 16.94
N ALA A 100 -17.76 -20.60 18.13
CA ALA A 100 -17.51 -21.31 19.38
C ALA A 100 -18.67 -20.97 20.32
#